data_AF-A0A0F8PMI3-F1
#
_entry.id   AF-A0A0F8PMI3-F1
#
_cell.length_a   1.000
_cell.length_b   1.000
_cell.length_c   1.000
_cell.angle_alpha   90.00
_cell.angle_beta   90.00
_cell.angle_gamma   90.00
#
_symmetry.space_group_name_H-M   'P 1'
#
loop_
_entity.id
_entity.type
_entity.pdbx_description
1 polymer ?
#
loop_
_entity_poly.entity_id
_entity_poly.type
_entity_poly.pdbx_seq_one_letter_code
_entity_poly.pdbx_strand_id
1 'polypeptide(L)' 'MENFKWTPLKHKAAFLLATELKKYYEIADMLGVTVQTLWNWRQNKEFSKEVNRISDAETKVWLKNRARY' A
#
# COMPACT_ATOMS: atom_id res chain seq x y z
N MET A 1 8.53 -21.72 -6.26
CA MET A 1 8.40 -20.42 -5.56
C MET A 1 8.26 -19.37 -6.64
N GLU A 2 7.06 -18.85 -6.86
CA GLU A 2 6.85 -17.79 -7.86
C GLU A 2 7.62 -16.54 -7.40
N ASN A 3 8.56 -16.07 -8.23
CA ASN A 3 9.27 -14.83 -7.97
C ASN A 3 8.25 -13.69 -7.90
N PHE A 4 8.03 -13.16 -6.71
CA PHE A 4 7.25 -11.96 -6.52
C PHE A 4 7.91 -10.81 -7.29
N LYS A 5 7.39 -10.49 -8.48
CA LYS A 5 7.87 -9.37 -9.29
C LYS A 5 7.09 -8.11 -8.97
N TRP A 6 7.80 -7.01 -8.73
CA TRP A 6 7.22 -5.69 -8.69
C TRP A 6 6.73 -5.28 -10.08
N THR A 7 5.45 -4.93 -10.15
CA THR A 7 4.83 -4.36 -11.34
C THR A 7 4.36 -2.95 -11.00
N PRO A 8 4.20 -2.06 -12.00
CA PRO A 8 3.69 -0.71 -11.74
C PRO A 8 2.33 -0.71 -11.03
N LEU A 9 1.49 -1.72 -11.27
CA LEU A 9 0.24 -1.95 -10.52
C LEU A 9 0.47 -2.22 -9.03
N LYS A 10 1.43 -3.07 -8.68
CA LYS A 10 1.78 -3.37 -7.28
C LYS A 10 2.35 -2.13 -6.59
N HIS A 11 3.17 -1.33 -7.26
CA HIS A 11 3.66 -0.07 -6.69
C HIS A 11 2.52 0.91 -6.40
N LYS A 12 1.59 1.10 -7.35
CA LYS A 12 0.40 1.93 -7.11
C LYS A 12 -0.44 1.39 -5.95
N ALA A 13 -0.66 0.09 -5.90
CA ALA A 13 -1.39 -0.55 -4.81
C ALA A 13 -0.72 -0.34 -3.45
N ALA A 14 0.60 -0.51 -3.38
CA ALA A 14 1.36 -0.33 -2.15
C ALA A 14 1.33 1.12 -1.66
N PHE A 15 1.42 2.08 -2.59
CA PHE A 15 1.28 3.50 -2.29
C PHE A 15 -0.12 3.84 -1.77
N LEU A 16 -1.17 3.45 -2.50
CA LEU A 16 -2.57 3.70 -2.10
C LEU A 16 -2.90 3.10 -0.73
N LEU A 17 -2.42 1.88 -0.45
CA LEU A 17 -2.60 1.23 0.85
C LEU A 17 -1.86 1.94 1.99
N ALA A 18 -0.79 2.66 1.68
CA ALA A 18 0.06 3.30 2.67
C ALA A 18 -0.34 4.76 2.95
N THR A 19 -0.81 5.48 1.93
CA THR A 19 -1.11 6.92 1.99
C THR A 19 -2.58 7.21 2.23
N GLU A 20 -3.49 6.42 1.64
CA GLU A 20 -4.93 6.66 1.77
C GLU A 20 -5.56 5.71 2.79
N LEU A 21 -6.39 6.25 3.68
CA LEU A 21 -7.32 5.48 4.52
C LEU A 21 -8.50 4.90 3.70
N LYS A 22 -8.23 4.51 2.46
CA LYS A 22 -9.23 3.89 1.58
C LYS A 22 -9.39 2.43 1.92
N LYS A 23 -10.63 1.96 1.85
CA LYS A 23 -10.92 0.56 2.12
C LYS A 23 -10.43 -0.30 0.95
N TYR A 24 -10.11 -1.56 1.25
CA TYR A 24 -9.58 -2.53 0.29
C TYR A 24 -10.38 -2.61 -1.02
N TYR A 25 -11.70 -2.47 -0.95
CA TYR A 25 -12.57 -2.52 -2.13
C TYR A 25 -12.40 -1.30 -3.04
N GLU A 26 -12.18 -0.10 -2.50
CA GLU A 26 -11.96 1.10 -3.33
C GLU A 26 -10.62 1.03 -4.04
N ILE A 27 -9.59 0.54 -3.35
CA ILE A 27 -8.26 0.38 -3.94
C ILE A 27 -8.30 -0.71 -5.01
N ALA A 28 -9.04 -1.79 -4.78
CA ALA A 28 -9.27 -2.85 -5.76
C ALA A 28 -9.97 -2.32 -7.01
N ASP A 29 -11.05 -1.55 -6.83
CA ASP A 29 -11.82 -0.92 -7.90
C ASP A 29 -10.96 0.06 -8.72
N MET A 30 -10.22 0.96 -8.07
CA MET A 30 -9.32 1.90 -8.74
C MET A 30 -8.22 1.24 -9.57
N LEU A 31 -7.76 0.06 -9.13
CA LEU A 31 -6.71 -0.70 -9.81
C LEU A 31 -7.29 -1.67 -10.85
N GLY A 32 -8.62 -1.83 -10.91
CA GLY A 32 -9.27 -2.82 -11.75
C GLY A 32 -8.91 -4.26 -11.39
N VAL A 33 -8.62 -4.53 -10.11
CA VAL A 33 -8.27 -5.86 -9.61
C VAL A 33 -9.27 -6.33 -8.56
N THR A 34 -9.34 -7.63 -8.33
CA THR A 34 -10.19 -8.16 -7.26
C THR A 34 -9.56 -7.91 -5.89
N VAL A 35 -10.39 -7.71 -4.87
CA VAL A 35 -9.94 -7.61 -3.46
C VAL A 35 -9.07 -8.80 -3.05
N GLN A 36 -9.37 -9.99 -3.56
CA GLN A 36 -8.61 -11.21 -3.31
C GLN A 36 -7.18 -11.13 -3.87
N THR A 37 -6.98 -10.49 -5.02
CA THR A 37 -5.67 -10.24 -5.61
C THR A 37 -4.82 -9.33 -4.72
N LEU A 38 -5.43 -8.25 -4.21
CA LEU A 38 -4.81 -7.36 -3.22
C LEU A 38 -4.43 -8.09 -1.93
N TRP A 39 -5.32 -8.95 -1.44
CA TRP A 39 -5.07 -9.81 -0.30
C TRP A 39 -3.86 -10.73 -0.53
N ASN A 40 -3.79 -11.35 -1.70
CA ASN A 40 -2.70 -12.25 -2.07
C ASN A 40 -1.36 -11.50 -2.18
N TRP A 41 -1.36 -10.25 -2.65
CA TRP A 41 -0.16 -9.40 -2.61
C TRP A 41 0.25 -9.09 -1.18
N ARG A 42 -0.70 -8.84 -0.27
CA ARG A 42 -0.40 -8.57 1.15
C ARG A 42 0.21 -9.77 1.89
N GLN A 43 -0.08 -11.00 1.45
CA GLN A 43 0.56 -12.20 1.97
C GLN A 43 2.07 -12.25 1.65
N ASN A 44 2.54 -11.51 0.65
CA ASN A 44 3.97 -11.42 0.34
C ASN A 44 4.67 -10.46 1.30
N LYS A 45 5.73 -10.98 1.97
CA LYS A 45 6.53 -10.22 2.94
C LYS A 45 7.15 -8.95 2.34
N GLU A 46 7.63 -9.02 1.10
CA GLU A 46 8.23 -7.87 0.40
C GLU A 46 7.21 -6.75 0.18
N PHE A 47 6.01 -7.09 -0.28
CA PHE A 47 4.93 -6.12 -0.50
C PHE A 47 4.52 -5.45 0.81
N SER A 48 4.30 -6.25 1.86
CA SER A 48 3.91 -5.74 3.17
C SER A 48 4.98 -4.83 3.79
N LYS A 49 6.27 -5.15 3.57
CA LYS A 49 7.39 -4.32 4.04
C LYS A 49 7.43 -2.96 3.33
N GLU A 50 7.18 -2.91 2.03
CA GLU A 50 7.12 -1.66 1.27
C GLU A 50 5.95 -0.78 1.73
N VAL A 51 4.75 -1.37 1.88
CA VAL A 51 3.55 -0.67 2.40
C VAL A 51 3.82 -0.04 3.76
N ASN A 52 4.38 -0.81 4.70
CA ASN A 52 4.73 -0.29 6.02
C ASN A 52 5.79 0.81 5.97
N ARG A 53 6.79 0.69 5.09
CA ARG A 53 7.83 1.72 4.92
C ARG A 53 7.25 3.04 4.42
N ILE A 54 6.34 2.99 3.46
CA ILE A 54 5.67 4.19 2.92
C ILE A 54 4.74 4.78 3.98
N SER A 55 3.98 3.94 4.68
CA SER A 55 3.03 4.39 5.70
C SER A 55 3.73 5.03 6.91
N ASP A 56 4.88 4.50 7.34
CA ASP A 56 5.72 5.09 8.38
C ASP A 56 6.30 6.44 7.96
N ALA A 57 6.72 6.58 6.70
CA ALA A 57 7.22 7.84 6.16
C ALA A 57 6.12 8.91 6.10
N GLU A 58 4.94 8.58 5.59
CA GLU A 58 3.76 9.45 5.56
C GLU A 58 3.30 9.85 6.97
N THR A 59 3.23 8.87 7.89
CA THR A 59 2.86 9.12 9.29
C THR A 59 3.84 10.07 9.96
N LYS A 60 5.15 9.92 9.73
CA LYS A 60 6.17 10.85 10.24
C LYS A 60 6.02 12.25 9.65
N VAL A 61 5.71 12.38 8.36
CA VAL A 61 5.45 13.68 7.73
C VAL A 61 4.20 14.34 8.33
N TRP A 62 3.13 13.57 8.52
CA TRP A 62 1.90 14.06 9.12
C TRP A 62 2.08 14.48 10.58
N LEU A 63 2.76 13.65 11.39
CA LEU A 63 3.11 13.99 12.77
C LEU A 63 3.98 15.26 12.85
N LYS A 64 4.96 15.39 11.95
CA LYS A 64 5.82 16.59 11.87
C LYS A 64 5.03 17.84 11.50
N ASN A 65 4.06 17.75 10.61
CA ASN A 65 3.18 18.88 10.26
C ASN A 65 2.16 19.19 11.36
N ARG A 66 1.68 18.19 12.09
CA ARG A 66 0.73 18.37 13.20
C ARG A 66 1.39 18.96 14.45
N ALA A 67 2.66 18.68 14.70
CA ALA A 67 3.43 19.27 15.81
C ALA A 67 3.79 20.76 15.63
N ARG A 68 3.37 21.39 14.52
CA ARG A 68 3.57 22.82 14.23
C ARG A 68 2.37 23.72 14.56
N TYR A 69 1.27 23.14 15.05
CA TYR A 69 0.10 23.84 15.57
C TYR A 69 -0.08 23.51 17.05
#